data_AF-A0A0U2DB59-F1
#
_entry.id   AF-A0A0U2DB59-F1
#
_cell.length_a   1.000
_cell.length_b   1.000
_cell.length_c   1.000
_cell.angle_alpha   90.00
_cell.angle_beta   90.00
_cell.angle_gamma   90.00
#
_symmetry.space_group_name_H-M   'P 1'
#
loop_
_entity.id
_entity.type
_entity.pdbx_description
1 polymer ?
#
loop_
_entity_poly.entity_id
_entity_poly.type
_entity_poly.pdbx_seq_one_letter_code
_entity_poly.pdbx_strand_id
1 'polypeptide(L)'
;MKNNNQKTEMLKPLIFNKKINLKHKIIPLDVISNTIGPTRVFPTATKEWFNSVYAYNQNFIKNLSIADKTLSQLVKSYFNLYFNKKVLKSSKIALRFRRLSLNKILISKAELKHTSSKVTVTLYTYNAEKIFLTLKLKNLIKAYFTSKLKNLDVDPSLINLLHDINVYKKGISLVDYLEELKSNLKSNLDLKVDPYMESYLDILDEMIILSKNDKTANKKLDQIYTESLRKNFLSKEIKEIATYKLLLNLNKSKFEDEFIIKLKGIIGKLYNKEVEFNIVNLKTLYFNSDIFTEVISTKLKNRKNNLLNVLKSSLYLVKLPRVNKIKENSVKVDKFCLDHLKNLHINSSINKYNTDKDTLDQLLLDILPSSTFMLGDNDKTALTAFNENYTNTYNPLDIVIDSLKNKDMAGVRLEAKGRLSKRSAASRSVFKVKWKGSIKNLDSSYKKLSSVMLRGHAKSNVQYTVINSKTRSGAFGLKGWISSK
;
A
#
# COMPACT_ATOMS: atom_id res chain seq x y z
N MET A 1 83.29 32.27 5.67
CA MET A 1 82.29 31.18 5.56
C MET A 1 80.90 31.79 5.40
N LYS A 2 80.40 31.92 4.17
CA LYS A 2 78.99 32.28 3.90
C LYS A 2 78.30 30.98 3.46
N ASN A 3 77.37 30.49 4.28
CA ASN A 3 76.61 29.28 4.02
C ASN A 3 75.79 29.41 2.74
N ASN A 4 76.21 28.71 1.68
CA ASN A 4 75.40 28.40 0.51
C ASN A 4 74.36 27.35 0.90
N ASN A 5 73.26 27.76 1.52
CA ASN A 5 72.04 26.97 1.52
C ASN A 5 71.38 27.12 0.14
N GLN A 6 71.91 26.41 -0.87
CA GLN A 6 71.17 26.10 -2.08
C GLN A 6 69.97 25.25 -1.67
N LYS A 7 68.83 25.90 -1.42
CA LYS A 7 67.53 25.23 -1.51
C LYS A 7 67.47 24.64 -2.91
N THR A 8 67.56 23.33 -3.01
CA THR A 8 67.15 22.57 -4.19
C THR A 8 65.68 22.89 -4.44
N GLU A 9 65.42 23.93 -5.24
CA GLU A 9 64.10 24.15 -5.81
C GLU A 9 63.79 22.92 -6.64
N MET A 10 62.99 22.00 -6.09
CA MET A 10 62.33 20.99 -6.89
C MET A 10 61.58 21.74 -7.99
N LEU A 11 62.12 21.71 -9.21
CA LEU A 11 61.50 22.28 -10.41
C LEU A 11 60.14 21.61 -10.57
N LYS A 12 59.09 22.26 -10.04
CA LYS A 12 57.73 21.80 -10.20
C LYS A 12 57.47 21.71 -11.71
N PRO A 13 56.98 20.57 -12.22
CA PRO A 13 56.83 20.40 -13.65
C PRO A 13 55.98 21.54 -14.22
N LEU A 14 56.38 22.11 -15.36
CA LEU A 14 55.77 23.31 -15.96
C LEU A 14 54.24 23.22 -16.10
N ILE A 15 53.70 22.01 -16.23
CA ILE A 15 52.26 21.74 -16.29
C ILE A 15 51.52 22.11 -14.98
N PHE A 16 52.18 22.03 -13.83
CA PHE A 16 51.60 22.44 -12.54
C PHE A 16 51.55 23.96 -12.43
N ASN A 17 52.61 24.67 -12.81
CA ASN A 17 52.63 26.14 -12.78
C ASN A 17 51.56 26.75 -13.69
N LYS A 18 51.28 26.13 -14.85
CA LYS A 18 50.19 26.57 -15.76
C LYS A 18 48.80 26.43 -15.14
N LYS A 19 48.55 25.40 -14.30
CA LYS A 19 47.26 25.22 -13.61
C LYS A 19 47.10 26.12 -12.39
N ILE A 20 48.19 26.49 -11.72
CA ILE A 20 48.18 27.35 -10.52
C ILE A 20 47.82 28.81 -10.89
N ASN A 21 48.20 29.27 -12.08
CA ASN A 21 47.94 30.64 -12.53
C ASN A 21 46.48 30.90 -12.99
N LEU A 22 45.54 29.97 -12.75
CA LEU A 22 44.13 30.17 -13.06
C LEU A 22 43.50 31.12 -12.02
N LYS A 23 42.95 32.24 -12.47
CA LYS A 23 42.28 33.22 -11.60
C LYS A 23 40.92 32.68 -11.15
N HIS A 24 40.71 32.61 -9.84
CA HIS A 24 39.41 32.29 -9.24
C HIS A 24 38.69 33.55 -8.77
N LYS A 25 37.36 33.58 -8.96
CA LYS A 25 36.51 34.65 -8.42
C LYS A 25 36.30 34.41 -6.92
N ILE A 26 36.61 35.42 -6.10
CA ILE A 26 36.34 35.41 -4.66
C ILE A 26 34.83 35.51 -4.44
N ILE A 27 34.27 34.66 -3.57
CA ILE A 27 32.85 34.68 -3.21
C ILE A 27 32.65 35.79 -2.15
N PRO A 28 31.91 36.86 -2.46
CA PRO A 28 31.59 37.87 -1.46
C PRO A 28 30.52 37.32 -0.52
N LEU A 29 30.76 37.45 0.77
CA LEU A 29 29.91 36.95 1.85
C LEU A 29 28.84 37.99 2.21
N ASP A 30 28.10 38.45 1.21
CA ASP A 30 27.19 39.60 1.33
C ASP A 30 25.93 39.25 2.15
N VAL A 31 25.51 40.20 2.98
CA VAL A 31 24.24 40.12 3.74
C VAL A 31 23.10 40.62 2.88
N ILE A 32 21.98 39.89 2.86
CA ILE A 32 20.81 40.25 2.05
C ILE A 32 20.02 41.35 2.76
N SER A 33 19.91 42.52 2.16
CA SER A 33 19.11 43.63 2.69
C SER A 33 17.61 43.46 2.44
N ASN A 34 17.24 42.89 1.28
CA ASN A 34 15.87 42.73 0.84
C ASN A 34 15.13 41.61 1.59
N THR A 35 13.83 41.81 1.85
CA THR A 35 12.96 40.77 2.43
C THR A 35 12.84 39.57 1.50
N ILE A 36 12.86 38.37 2.08
CA ILE A 36 12.83 37.10 1.33
C ILE A 36 11.46 36.46 1.55
N GLY A 37 10.74 36.21 0.45
CA GLY A 37 9.48 35.47 0.48
C GLY A 37 9.69 33.95 0.57
N PRO A 38 8.65 33.18 0.90
CA PRO A 38 8.74 31.74 0.97
C PRO A 38 8.98 31.12 -0.40
N THR A 39 9.76 30.04 -0.42
CA THR A 39 9.97 29.28 -1.64
C THR A 39 8.67 28.59 -2.07
N ARG A 40 8.49 28.45 -3.38
CA ARG A 40 7.38 27.69 -3.93
C ARG A 40 7.53 26.20 -3.62
N VAL A 41 6.41 25.50 -3.54
CA VAL A 41 6.42 24.05 -3.33
C VAL A 41 6.81 23.33 -4.62
N PHE A 42 7.84 22.48 -4.54
CA PHE A 42 8.33 21.70 -5.66
C PHE A 42 7.71 20.28 -5.66
N PRO A 43 7.03 19.87 -6.74
CA PRO A 43 6.59 18.48 -6.89
C PRO A 43 7.80 17.57 -7.15
N THR A 44 7.65 16.28 -6.87
CA THR A 44 8.73 15.31 -7.11
C THR A 44 8.98 15.11 -8.60
N ALA A 45 10.23 14.94 -9.01
CA ALA A 45 10.63 14.79 -10.42
C ALA A 45 9.89 13.65 -11.16
N THR A 46 9.58 12.55 -10.48
CA THR A 46 8.82 11.41 -11.07
C THR A 46 7.39 11.74 -11.46
N LYS A 47 6.82 12.84 -10.96
CA LYS A 47 5.48 13.30 -11.36
C LYS A 47 5.50 14.07 -12.66
N GLU A 48 6.65 14.60 -13.06
CA GLU A 48 6.81 15.28 -14.34
C GLU A 48 6.96 14.27 -15.48
N TRP A 49 7.88 13.31 -15.32
CA TRP A 49 8.07 12.19 -16.23
C TRP A 49 8.04 10.87 -15.46
N PHE A 50 7.40 9.84 -16.05
CA PHE A 50 7.39 8.49 -15.47
C PHE A 50 8.81 7.93 -15.29
N ASN A 51 9.77 8.34 -16.12
CA ASN A 51 11.18 8.06 -15.95
C ASN A 51 11.92 9.30 -15.44
N SER A 52 12.36 9.27 -14.19
CA SER A 52 13.37 10.21 -13.68
C SER A 52 14.74 9.66 -14.06
N VAL A 53 15.28 10.10 -15.20
CA VAL A 53 16.52 9.59 -15.78
C VAL A 53 17.30 10.69 -16.49
N TYR A 54 18.62 10.60 -16.37
CA TYR A 54 19.56 11.32 -17.22
C TYR A 54 20.71 10.37 -17.56
N ALA A 55 21.10 10.32 -18.83
CA ALA A 55 22.21 9.50 -19.29
C ALA A 55 22.96 10.21 -20.41
N TYR A 56 24.29 10.19 -20.36
CA TYR A 56 25.14 10.75 -21.42
C TYR A 56 24.94 10.02 -22.75
N ASN A 57 24.78 8.70 -22.70
CA ASN A 57 24.46 7.90 -23.88
C ASN A 57 22.96 7.97 -24.19
N GLN A 58 22.61 8.72 -25.25
CA GLN A 58 21.23 8.91 -25.68
C GLN A 58 20.56 7.62 -26.19
N ASN A 59 21.31 6.62 -26.64
CA ASN A 59 20.73 5.36 -27.15
C ASN A 59 19.97 4.61 -26.05
N PHE A 60 20.42 4.71 -24.80
CA PHE A 60 19.70 4.17 -23.66
C PHE A 60 18.31 4.82 -23.52
N ILE A 61 18.24 6.15 -23.62
CA ILE A 61 17.00 6.92 -23.44
C ILE A 61 15.97 6.59 -24.53
N LYS A 62 16.40 6.42 -25.78
CA LYS A 62 15.52 6.10 -26.91
C LYS A 62 14.73 4.80 -26.68
N ASN A 63 15.36 3.78 -26.09
CA ASN A 63 14.75 2.47 -25.88
C ASN A 63 13.81 2.40 -24.67
N LEU A 64 13.86 3.37 -23.75
CA LEU A 64 13.05 3.36 -22.52
C LEU A 64 11.55 3.30 -22.80
N SER A 65 11.07 3.98 -23.83
CA SER A 65 9.64 4.00 -24.17
C SER A 65 9.08 2.61 -24.50
N ILE A 66 9.87 1.77 -25.16
CA ILE A 66 9.53 0.37 -25.50
C ILE A 66 9.62 -0.48 -24.23
N ALA A 67 10.70 -0.32 -23.46
CA ALA A 67 10.91 -1.01 -22.20
C ALA A 67 9.74 -0.76 -21.22
N ASP A 68 9.28 0.48 -21.06
CA ASP A 68 8.16 0.86 -20.20
C ASP A 68 6.85 0.16 -20.60
N LYS A 69 6.60 0.04 -21.91
CA LYS A 69 5.41 -0.64 -22.42
C LYS A 69 5.46 -2.13 -22.09
N THR A 70 6.62 -2.76 -22.26
CA THR A 70 6.82 -4.17 -21.88
C THR A 70 6.71 -4.37 -20.37
N LEU A 71 7.33 -3.50 -19.57
CA LEU A 71 7.24 -3.50 -18.11
C LEU A 71 5.78 -3.38 -17.65
N SER A 72 4.99 -2.47 -18.23
CA SER A 72 3.59 -2.31 -17.87
C SER A 72 2.78 -3.60 -18.10
N GLN A 73 3.01 -4.29 -19.22
CA GLN A 73 2.36 -5.56 -19.52
C GLN A 73 2.80 -6.67 -18.55
N LEU A 74 4.10 -6.73 -18.27
CA LEU A 74 4.71 -7.73 -17.42
C LEU A 74 4.23 -7.60 -15.97
N VAL A 75 4.30 -6.40 -15.40
CA VAL A 75 3.79 -6.09 -14.06
C VAL A 75 2.29 -6.39 -13.97
N LYS A 76 1.48 -5.99 -14.96
CA LYS A 76 0.06 -6.34 -15.01
C LYS A 76 -0.16 -7.85 -15.03
N SER A 77 0.64 -8.60 -15.79
CA SER A 77 0.52 -10.06 -15.87
C SER A 77 0.86 -10.73 -14.53
N TYR A 78 1.91 -10.26 -13.86
CA TYR A 78 2.38 -10.75 -12.57
C TYR A 78 1.30 -10.61 -11.47
N PHE A 79 0.73 -9.41 -11.31
CA PHE A 79 -0.30 -9.23 -10.28
C PHE A 79 -1.63 -9.94 -10.61
N ASN A 80 -1.87 -10.25 -11.89
CA ASN A 80 -3.00 -11.08 -12.33
C ASN A 80 -2.75 -12.60 -12.21
N LEU A 81 -1.59 -13.04 -11.67
CA LEU A 81 -1.33 -14.45 -11.41
C LEU A 81 -2.43 -15.06 -10.53
N TYR A 82 -2.81 -16.29 -10.86
CA TYR A 82 -3.88 -17.04 -10.20
C TYR A 82 -3.60 -18.54 -10.27
N PHE A 83 -4.08 -19.30 -9.28
CA PHE A 83 -3.87 -20.75 -9.27
C PHE A 83 -4.58 -21.47 -10.42
N ASN A 84 -3.99 -22.60 -10.82
CA ASN A 84 -4.63 -23.49 -11.76
C ASN A 84 -5.85 -24.20 -11.13
N LYS A 85 -6.83 -24.57 -11.95
CA LYS A 85 -8.05 -25.29 -11.53
C LYS A 85 -7.75 -26.56 -10.74
N LYS A 86 -6.66 -27.26 -11.13
CA LYS A 86 -6.24 -28.53 -10.51
C LYS A 86 -5.82 -28.31 -9.05
N VAL A 87 -5.12 -27.20 -8.76
CA VAL A 87 -4.65 -26.85 -7.42
C VAL A 87 -5.82 -26.45 -6.52
N LEU A 88 -6.75 -25.65 -7.05
CA LEU A 88 -7.93 -25.20 -6.30
C LEU A 88 -9.06 -26.24 -6.21
N LYS A 89 -8.95 -27.36 -6.94
CA LYS A 89 -10.03 -28.36 -7.10
C LYS A 89 -11.37 -27.70 -7.47
N SER A 90 -11.34 -26.66 -8.31
CA SER A 90 -12.50 -25.84 -8.67
C SER A 90 -12.85 -25.93 -10.16
N SER A 91 -14.07 -25.52 -10.50
CA SER A 91 -14.53 -25.52 -11.89
C SER A 91 -13.79 -24.48 -12.74
N LYS A 92 -13.68 -24.75 -14.05
CA LYS A 92 -12.97 -23.85 -14.98
C LYS A 92 -13.76 -22.56 -15.16
N ILE A 93 -13.18 -21.42 -14.78
CA ILE A 93 -13.72 -20.09 -15.08
C ILE A 93 -13.24 -19.66 -16.47
N ALA A 94 -14.17 -19.26 -17.35
CA ALA A 94 -13.82 -18.75 -18.67
C ALA A 94 -12.96 -17.47 -18.57
N LEU A 95 -11.97 -17.34 -19.47
CA LEU A 95 -11.03 -16.22 -19.51
C LEU A 95 -11.73 -14.85 -19.59
N ARG A 96 -12.87 -14.78 -20.29
CA ARG A 96 -13.68 -13.56 -20.39
C ARG A 96 -14.13 -13.06 -19.02
N PHE A 97 -14.63 -13.95 -18.16
CA PHE A 97 -15.10 -13.57 -16.81
C PHE A 97 -13.93 -13.19 -15.90
N ARG A 98 -12.79 -13.89 -16.02
CA ARG A 98 -11.55 -13.50 -15.32
C ARG A 98 -11.06 -12.10 -15.72
N ARG A 99 -11.14 -11.75 -17.00
CA ARG A 99 -10.72 -10.42 -17.49
C ARG A 99 -11.67 -9.29 -17.08
N LEU A 100 -12.95 -9.60 -16.83
CA LEU A 100 -13.97 -8.65 -16.39
C LEU A 100 -14.09 -8.55 -14.86
N SER A 101 -13.39 -9.40 -14.10
CA SER A 101 -13.44 -9.35 -12.64
C SER A 101 -12.77 -8.08 -12.13
N LEU A 102 -13.40 -7.47 -11.12
CA LEU A 102 -12.87 -6.32 -10.39
C LEU A 102 -12.16 -6.74 -9.11
N ASN A 103 -12.41 -7.97 -8.62
CA ASN A 103 -11.85 -8.52 -7.40
C ASN A 103 -10.44 -9.06 -7.69
N LYS A 104 -9.53 -8.16 -8.05
CA LYS A 104 -8.13 -8.42 -8.37
C LYS A 104 -7.26 -7.29 -7.82
N ILE A 105 -5.95 -7.48 -7.84
CA ILE A 105 -5.02 -6.40 -7.54
C ILE A 105 -5.00 -5.45 -8.75
N LEU A 106 -5.33 -4.18 -8.51
CA LEU A 106 -5.31 -3.14 -9.53
C LEU A 106 -4.02 -2.33 -9.39
N ILE A 107 -3.35 -2.02 -10.48
CA ILE A 107 -2.05 -1.34 -10.47
C ILE A 107 -2.08 -0.12 -11.38
N SER A 108 -1.39 0.92 -10.96
CA SER A 108 -1.14 2.12 -11.75
C SER A 108 -0.01 1.92 -12.78
N LYS A 109 0.31 2.95 -13.57
CA LYS A 109 1.56 2.96 -14.35
C LYS A 109 2.75 3.04 -13.40
N ALA A 110 3.86 2.43 -13.79
CA ALA A 110 5.09 2.45 -13.00
C ALA A 110 5.77 3.82 -13.11
N GLU A 111 6.26 4.31 -11.97
CA GLU A 111 7.16 5.45 -11.89
C GLU A 111 8.57 4.94 -11.62
N LEU A 112 9.51 5.22 -12.50
CA LEU A 112 10.87 4.71 -12.48
C LEU A 112 11.84 5.82 -12.09
N LYS A 113 12.72 5.56 -11.11
CA LYS A 113 13.92 6.38 -10.89
C LYS A 113 15.12 5.57 -11.32
N HIS A 114 15.90 6.14 -12.23
CA HIS A 114 17.09 5.50 -12.78
C HIS A 114 18.33 6.09 -12.11
N THR A 115 19.23 5.21 -11.71
CA THR A 115 20.62 5.53 -11.39
C THR A 115 21.53 4.83 -12.39
N SER A 116 22.85 4.99 -12.27
CA SER A 116 23.81 4.24 -13.09
C SER A 116 23.71 2.73 -12.83
N SER A 117 23.57 2.32 -11.57
CA SER A 117 23.57 0.91 -11.14
C SER A 117 22.18 0.26 -11.09
N LYS A 118 21.17 0.98 -10.58
CA LYS A 118 19.85 0.43 -10.27
C LYS A 118 18.67 1.25 -10.80
N VAL A 119 17.52 0.60 -10.90
CA VAL A 119 16.22 1.20 -11.22
C VAL A 119 15.25 0.93 -10.08
N THR A 120 14.74 1.98 -9.46
CA THR A 120 13.68 1.86 -8.45
C THR A 120 12.32 2.00 -9.13
N VAL A 121 11.53 0.93 -9.12
CA VAL A 121 10.20 0.84 -9.72
C VAL A 121 9.15 1.11 -8.65
N THR A 122 8.54 2.30 -8.69
CA THR A 122 7.42 2.65 -7.81
C THR A 122 6.09 2.26 -8.46
N LEU A 123 5.27 1.51 -7.74
CA LEU A 123 3.97 1.03 -8.19
C LEU A 123 2.89 1.31 -7.16
N TYR A 124 1.87 2.08 -7.51
CA TYR A 124 0.67 2.17 -6.68
C TYR A 124 -0.28 1.01 -6.99
N THR A 125 -0.76 0.35 -5.95
CA THR A 125 -1.67 -0.81 -6.03
C THR A 125 -2.91 -0.61 -5.19
N TYR A 126 -4.05 -1.14 -5.61
CA TYR A 126 -5.26 -1.27 -4.80
C TYR A 126 -5.68 -2.74 -4.74
N ASN A 127 -5.63 -3.33 -3.55
CA ASN A 127 -5.83 -4.76 -3.36
C ASN A 127 -7.31 -5.11 -3.08
N ALA A 128 -8.13 -5.05 -4.11
CA ALA A 128 -9.55 -5.43 -4.01
C ALA A 128 -9.75 -6.92 -3.70
N GLU A 129 -8.84 -7.76 -4.17
CA GLU A 129 -8.84 -9.21 -3.95
C GLU A 129 -8.72 -9.56 -2.47
N LYS A 130 -7.74 -8.98 -1.76
CA LYS A 130 -7.58 -9.21 -0.31
C LYS A 130 -8.81 -8.82 0.47
N ILE A 131 -9.40 -7.66 0.18
CA ILE A 131 -10.62 -7.18 0.85
C ILE A 131 -11.76 -8.19 0.63
N PHE A 132 -11.97 -8.61 -0.61
CA PHE A 132 -13.03 -9.57 -0.95
C PHE A 132 -12.83 -10.94 -0.30
N LEU A 133 -11.61 -11.50 -0.38
CA LEU A 133 -11.29 -12.82 0.16
C LEU A 133 -11.37 -12.83 1.69
N THR A 134 -10.88 -11.79 2.37
CA THR A 134 -10.95 -11.70 3.84
C THR A 134 -12.39 -11.60 4.34
N LEU A 135 -13.23 -10.78 3.69
CA LEU A 135 -14.65 -10.68 4.03
C LEU A 135 -15.39 -12.00 3.82
N LYS A 136 -15.13 -12.67 2.69
CA LYS A 136 -15.70 -13.99 2.42
C LYS A 136 -15.28 -15.02 3.44
N LEU A 137 -13.99 -15.10 3.76
CA LEU A 137 -13.47 -16.03 4.74
C LEU A 137 -14.09 -15.77 6.12
N LYS A 138 -14.17 -14.51 6.56
CA LYS A 138 -14.84 -14.13 7.81
C LYS A 138 -16.31 -14.57 7.83
N ASN A 139 -17.04 -14.35 6.74
CA ASN A 139 -18.44 -14.74 6.63
C ASN A 139 -18.63 -16.26 6.65
N LEU A 140 -17.74 -17.01 6.01
CA LEU A 140 -17.76 -18.48 6.03
C LEU A 140 -17.46 -19.02 7.43
N ILE A 141 -16.41 -18.51 8.08
CA ILE A 141 -16.11 -18.87 9.47
C ILE A 141 -17.32 -18.54 10.35
N LYS A 142 -17.89 -17.34 10.23
CA LYS A 142 -19.08 -16.98 11.01
C LYS A 142 -20.23 -17.94 10.73
N ALA A 143 -20.57 -18.22 9.47
CA ALA A 143 -21.65 -19.14 9.12
C ALA A 143 -21.41 -20.52 9.75
N TYR A 144 -20.27 -21.15 9.48
CA TYR A 144 -20.01 -22.52 9.93
C TYR A 144 -19.85 -22.66 11.44
N PHE A 145 -19.21 -21.69 12.10
CA PHE A 145 -18.94 -21.79 13.53
C PHE A 145 -20.04 -21.16 14.40
N THR A 146 -20.82 -20.17 13.94
CA THR A 146 -21.88 -19.55 14.77
C THR A 146 -23.27 -20.15 14.57
N SER A 147 -23.61 -20.69 13.40
CA SER A 147 -24.95 -21.29 13.19
C SER A 147 -25.07 -22.70 13.78
N LYS A 148 -24.00 -23.50 13.74
CA LYS A 148 -23.99 -24.83 14.38
C LYS A 148 -23.90 -24.76 15.91
N LEU A 149 -23.36 -23.69 16.48
CA LEU A 149 -23.30 -23.51 17.94
C LEU A 149 -24.63 -23.05 18.55
N LYS A 150 -25.56 -22.50 17.75
CA LYS A 150 -26.85 -21.98 18.25
C LYS A 150 -28.05 -22.89 17.99
N ASN A 151 -27.97 -23.81 17.02
CA ASN A 151 -29.01 -24.80 16.75
C ASN A 151 -28.73 -26.15 17.45
N LEU A 152 -28.03 -26.10 18.59
CA LEU A 152 -27.87 -27.23 19.49
C LEU A 152 -29.06 -27.22 20.46
N ASP A 153 -30.24 -27.54 19.96
CA ASP A 153 -31.21 -28.22 20.82
C ASP A 153 -30.59 -29.61 21.07
N VAL A 154 -30.44 -29.90 22.36
CA VAL A 154 -29.47 -30.85 22.88
C VAL A 154 -29.90 -32.29 22.59
N ASP A 155 -29.43 -32.85 21.48
CA ASP A 155 -29.37 -34.30 21.32
C ASP A 155 -28.26 -34.85 22.23
N PRO A 156 -28.50 -35.93 23.02
CA PRO A 156 -27.48 -36.56 23.87
C PRO A 156 -26.22 -37.01 23.09
N SER A 157 -26.36 -37.28 21.80
CA SER A 157 -25.26 -37.60 20.88
C SER A 157 -24.31 -36.41 20.61
N LEU A 158 -24.78 -35.17 20.82
CA LEU A 158 -24.01 -33.93 20.66
C LEU A 158 -23.33 -33.47 21.96
N ILE A 159 -23.81 -33.91 23.13
CA ILE A 159 -23.09 -33.74 24.42
C ILE A 159 -21.76 -34.49 24.36
N ASN A 160 -21.76 -35.70 23.80
CA ASN A 160 -20.55 -36.46 23.53
C ASN A 160 -19.63 -35.70 22.56
N LEU A 161 -20.19 -35.05 21.52
CA LEU A 161 -19.40 -34.31 20.53
C LEU A 161 -18.84 -32.96 21.06
N LEU A 162 -19.52 -32.32 22.03
CA LEU A 162 -19.01 -31.15 22.75
C LEU A 162 -17.94 -31.53 23.76
N HIS A 163 -18.08 -32.70 24.39
CA HIS A 163 -17.03 -33.34 25.17
C HIS A 163 -15.81 -33.64 24.28
N ASP A 164 -16.02 -34.25 23.10
CA ASP A 164 -14.98 -34.50 22.09
C ASP A 164 -14.22 -33.23 21.69
N ILE A 165 -14.91 -32.09 21.53
CA ILE A 165 -14.27 -30.81 21.17
C ILE A 165 -13.53 -30.17 22.37
N ASN A 166 -14.03 -30.32 23.59
CA ASN A 166 -13.39 -29.79 24.80
C ASN A 166 -12.16 -30.61 25.23
N VAL A 167 -12.15 -31.92 24.99
CA VAL A 167 -11.01 -32.84 25.17
C VAL A 167 -9.84 -32.42 24.27
N TYR A 168 -10.12 -32.05 23.01
CA TYR A 168 -9.11 -31.52 22.08
C TYR A 168 -8.58 -30.12 22.45
N LYS A 169 -9.32 -29.33 23.23
CA LYS A 169 -8.84 -28.04 23.77
C LYS A 169 -7.95 -28.20 25.00
N LYS A 170 -8.07 -29.33 25.72
CA LYS A 170 -7.29 -29.65 26.92
C LYS A 170 -6.06 -30.53 26.66
N GLY A 171 -5.84 -31.03 25.45
CA GLY A 171 -4.65 -31.83 25.13
C GLY A 171 -4.66 -33.21 25.80
N ILE A 172 -5.84 -33.80 25.96
CA ILE A 172 -6.05 -35.11 26.56
C ILE A 172 -5.81 -36.20 25.50
N SER A 173 -5.15 -37.31 25.86
CA SER A 173 -4.77 -38.37 24.93
C SER A 173 -5.96 -39.27 24.57
N LEU A 174 -5.93 -39.93 23.40
CA LEU A 174 -7.00 -40.84 22.95
C LEU A 174 -7.28 -41.96 23.97
N VAL A 175 -6.27 -42.37 24.75
CA VAL A 175 -6.38 -43.36 25.83
C VAL A 175 -7.26 -42.83 26.96
N ASP A 176 -7.03 -41.58 27.39
CA ASP A 176 -7.79 -40.95 28.47
C ASP A 176 -9.26 -40.76 28.07
N TYR A 177 -9.53 -40.51 26.79
CA TYR A 177 -10.88 -40.41 26.23
C TYR A 177 -11.62 -41.77 26.21
N LEU A 178 -10.93 -42.85 25.80
CA LEU A 178 -11.50 -44.20 25.83
C LEU A 178 -11.78 -44.67 27.27
N GLU A 179 -10.91 -44.30 28.23
CA GLU A 179 -11.12 -44.57 29.65
C GLU A 179 -12.33 -43.80 30.22
N GLU A 180 -12.53 -42.55 29.81
CA GLU A 180 -13.68 -41.73 30.23
C GLU A 180 -15.01 -42.22 29.61
N LEU A 181 -14.99 -42.68 28.35
CA LEU A 181 -16.14 -43.36 27.74
C LEU A 181 -16.48 -44.66 28.47
N LYS A 182 -15.47 -45.44 28.86
CA LYS A 182 -15.66 -46.66 29.66
C LYS A 182 -16.29 -46.34 31.01
N SER A 183 -15.86 -45.28 31.70
CA SER A 183 -16.45 -44.88 32.99
C SER A 183 -17.91 -44.43 32.84
N ASN A 184 -18.24 -43.70 31.78
CA ASN A 184 -19.60 -43.24 31.52
C ASN A 184 -20.56 -44.36 31.09
N LEU A 185 -20.05 -45.38 30.38
CA LEU A 185 -20.81 -46.58 30.06
C LEU A 185 -21.03 -47.45 31.31
N LYS A 186 -20.02 -47.56 32.19
CA LYS A 186 -20.15 -48.24 33.50
C LYS A 186 -21.12 -47.53 34.45
N SER A 187 -21.17 -46.21 34.48
CA SER A 187 -22.14 -45.48 35.32
C SER A 187 -23.58 -45.63 34.83
N ASN A 188 -23.80 -45.94 33.56
CA ASN A 188 -25.12 -46.22 32.99
C ASN A 188 -25.53 -47.71 33.12
N LEU A 189 -24.63 -48.58 33.58
CA LEU A 189 -24.82 -50.05 33.68
C LEU A 189 -25.53 -50.52 34.95
N ASP A 190 -25.85 -49.63 35.89
CA ASP A 190 -26.64 -49.98 37.10
C ASP A 190 -28.11 -50.36 36.77
N LEU A 191 -28.52 -50.33 35.49
CA LEU A 191 -29.83 -50.79 35.02
C LEU A 191 -29.67 -51.94 34.01
N LYS A 192 -29.66 -53.17 34.53
CA LYS A 192 -29.81 -54.48 33.84
C LYS A 192 -28.87 -54.72 32.63
N VAL A 193 -27.84 -55.53 32.89
CA VAL A 193 -26.79 -55.94 31.96
C VAL A 193 -27.36 -56.73 30.76
N ASP A 194 -27.26 -56.13 29.57
CA ASP A 194 -27.43 -56.82 28.28
C ASP A 194 -26.08 -57.46 27.86
N PRO A 195 -26.01 -58.76 27.52
CA PRO A 195 -24.75 -59.44 27.16
C PRO A 195 -24.04 -58.86 25.92
N TYR A 196 -24.75 -58.10 25.09
CA TYR A 196 -24.16 -57.33 23.98
C TYR A 196 -23.30 -56.14 24.45
N MET A 197 -23.61 -55.54 25.61
CA MET A 197 -22.88 -54.39 26.15
C MET A 197 -21.57 -54.82 26.82
N GLU A 198 -21.51 -56.02 27.40
CA GLU A 198 -20.25 -56.62 27.89
C GLU A 198 -19.29 -56.90 26.73
N SER A 199 -19.78 -57.47 25.62
CA SER A 199 -18.97 -57.64 24.40
C SER A 199 -18.40 -56.31 23.88
N TYR A 200 -19.15 -55.23 23.97
CA TYR A 200 -18.69 -53.91 23.54
C TYR A 200 -17.64 -53.31 24.49
N LEU A 201 -17.75 -53.58 25.79
CA LEU A 201 -16.75 -53.19 26.78
C LEU A 201 -15.44 -53.99 26.62
N ASP A 202 -15.52 -55.27 26.27
CA ASP A 202 -14.35 -56.11 25.99
C ASP A 202 -13.62 -55.64 24.73
N ILE A 203 -14.36 -55.28 23.67
CA ILE A 203 -13.80 -54.68 22.44
C ILE A 203 -13.14 -53.32 22.75
N LEU A 204 -13.76 -52.50 23.61
CA LEU A 204 -13.18 -51.24 24.07
C LEU A 204 -11.90 -51.48 24.88
N ASP A 205 -11.85 -52.50 25.72
CA ASP A 205 -10.66 -52.88 26.49
C ASP A 205 -9.52 -53.38 25.59
N GLU A 206 -9.82 -54.17 24.57
CA GLU A 206 -8.85 -54.55 23.54
C GLU A 206 -8.31 -53.31 22.80
N MET A 207 -9.17 -52.37 22.42
CA MET A 207 -8.75 -51.12 21.77
C MET A 207 -7.90 -50.24 22.69
N ILE A 208 -8.22 -50.16 23.99
CA ILE A 208 -7.42 -49.43 24.98
C ILE A 208 -6.04 -50.08 25.14
N ILE A 209 -5.96 -51.42 25.22
CA ILE A 209 -4.69 -52.15 25.34
C ILE A 209 -3.83 -51.95 24.09
N LEU A 210 -4.41 -52.04 22.90
CA LEU A 210 -3.71 -51.79 21.63
C LEU A 210 -3.24 -50.33 21.50
N SER A 211 -4.03 -49.38 22.03
CA SER A 211 -3.68 -47.95 22.04
C SER A 211 -2.55 -47.60 23.02
N LYS A 212 -2.46 -48.27 24.18
CA LYS A 212 -1.40 -48.04 25.18
C LYS A 212 -0.05 -48.61 24.75
N ASN A 213 -0.05 -49.73 24.04
CA ASN A 213 1.17 -50.49 23.74
C ASN A 213 1.88 -50.03 22.45
N ASP A 214 1.18 -49.40 21.50
CA ASP A 214 1.78 -48.98 20.22
C ASP A 214 1.49 -47.49 19.87
N LYS A 215 2.49 -46.62 20.08
CA LYS A 215 2.46 -45.20 19.66
C LYS A 215 2.17 -45.02 18.15
N THR A 216 2.50 -46.03 17.34
CA THR A 216 2.30 -46.05 15.88
C THR A 216 0.86 -46.38 15.50
N ALA A 217 0.20 -47.27 16.25
CA ALA A 217 -1.21 -47.64 16.08
C ALA A 217 -2.13 -46.46 16.44
N ASN A 218 -1.83 -45.74 17.52
CA ASN A 218 -2.56 -44.51 17.89
C ASN A 218 -2.49 -43.43 16.81
N LYS A 219 -1.31 -43.18 16.23
CA LYS A 219 -1.19 -42.23 15.11
C LYS A 219 -2.01 -42.65 13.89
N LYS A 220 -2.09 -43.96 13.60
CA LYS A 220 -2.90 -44.50 12.50
C LYS A 220 -4.40 -44.37 12.79
N LEU A 221 -4.84 -44.66 14.01
CA LEU A 221 -6.24 -44.53 14.42
C LEU A 221 -6.68 -43.06 14.45
N ASP A 222 -5.85 -42.16 14.99
CA ASP A 222 -6.04 -40.71 14.89
C ASP A 222 -6.11 -40.26 13.42
N GLN A 223 -5.25 -40.81 12.55
CA GLN A 223 -5.34 -40.56 11.11
C GLN A 223 -6.67 -41.03 10.51
N ILE A 224 -7.13 -42.23 10.84
CA ILE A 224 -8.37 -42.81 10.32
C ILE A 224 -9.58 -42.02 10.81
N TYR A 225 -9.63 -41.66 12.09
CA TYR A 225 -10.69 -40.83 12.68
C TYR A 225 -10.68 -39.40 12.12
N THR A 226 -9.51 -38.78 11.99
CA THR A 226 -9.41 -37.45 11.37
C THR A 226 -9.75 -37.50 9.88
N GLU A 227 -9.43 -38.58 9.16
CA GLU A 227 -9.83 -38.78 7.76
C GLU A 227 -11.34 -39.03 7.61
N SER A 228 -11.96 -39.79 8.51
CA SER A 228 -13.40 -40.08 8.48
C SER A 228 -14.23 -38.84 8.82
N LEU A 229 -13.85 -38.10 9.86
CA LEU A 229 -14.45 -36.80 10.21
C LEU A 229 -14.26 -35.77 9.10
N ARG A 230 -13.08 -35.75 8.47
CA ARG A 230 -12.80 -34.91 7.29
C ARG A 230 -13.61 -35.32 6.08
N LYS A 231 -13.96 -36.60 5.88
CA LYS A 231 -14.75 -37.07 4.74
C LYS A 231 -16.25 -36.82 4.92
N ASN A 232 -16.80 -37.03 6.12
CA ASN A 232 -18.24 -37.19 6.29
C ASN A 232 -19.00 -35.90 6.67
N PHE A 233 -18.46 -35.00 7.52
CA PHE A 233 -19.29 -33.92 8.10
C PHE A 233 -18.88 -32.47 7.75
N LEU A 234 -17.62 -32.22 7.35
CA LEU A 234 -17.08 -30.87 7.11
C LEU A 234 -16.18 -30.77 5.86
N SER A 235 -16.21 -31.78 4.98
CA SER A 235 -15.22 -31.93 3.90
C SER A 235 -15.27 -30.80 2.88
N LYS A 236 -16.46 -30.29 2.59
CA LYS A 236 -16.68 -29.24 1.59
C LYS A 236 -16.35 -27.86 2.16
N GLU A 237 -16.76 -27.61 3.38
CA GLU A 237 -16.54 -26.38 4.14
C GLU A 237 -15.05 -26.16 4.39
N ILE A 238 -14.34 -27.20 4.83
CA ILE A 238 -12.89 -27.16 5.04
C ILE A 238 -12.17 -26.93 3.71
N LYS A 239 -12.61 -27.56 2.61
CA LYS A 239 -12.06 -27.29 1.28
C LYS A 239 -12.27 -25.84 0.88
N GLU A 240 -13.46 -25.28 1.07
CA GLU A 240 -13.74 -23.88 0.76
C GLU A 240 -12.86 -22.93 1.58
N ILE A 241 -12.79 -23.10 2.91
CA ILE A 241 -11.91 -22.29 3.77
C ILE A 241 -10.44 -22.41 3.33
N ALA A 242 -9.97 -23.63 3.06
CA ALA A 242 -8.61 -23.88 2.59
C ALA A 242 -8.33 -23.17 1.26
N THR A 243 -9.28 -23.16 0.31
CA THR A 243 -9.12 -22.45 -0.96
C THR A 243 -9.00 -20.94 -0.76
N TYR A 244 -9.82 -20.33 0.11
CA TYR A 244 -9.73 -18.91 0.41
C TYR A 244 -8.42 -18.56 1.13
N LYS A 245 -7.97 -19.40 2.07
CA LYS A 245 -6.69 -19.24 2.76
C LYS A 245 -5.51 -19.32 1.79
N LEU A 246 -5.54 -20.29 0.88
CA LEU A 246 -4.52 -20.48 -0.16
C LEU A 246 -4.49 -19.28 -1.14
N LEU A 247 -5.65 -18.76 -1.55
CA LEU A 247 -5.75 -17.54 -2.37
C LEU A 247 -5.22 -16.30 -1.64
N LEU A 248 -5.50 -16.16 -0.34
CA LEU A 248 -4.96 -15.07 0.48
C LEU A 248 -3.43 -15.17 0.61
N ASN A 249 -2.89 -16.38 0.78
CA ASN A 249 -1.44 -16.60 0.83
C ASN A 249 -0.77 -16.23 -0.48
N LEU A 250 -1.35 -16.58 -1.64
CA LEU A 250 -0.85 -16.12 -2.94
C LEU A 250 -0.92 -14.59 -3.07
N ASN A 251 -2.01 -13.99 -2.62
CA ASN A 251 -2.16 -12.55 -2.66
C ASN A 251 -1.09 -11.85 -1.79
N LYS A 252 -0.78 -12.39 -0.61
CA LYS A 252 0.26 -11.87 0.29
C LYS A 252 1.66 -12.02 -0.32
N SER A 253 2.00 -13.23 -0.81
CA SER A 253 3.31 -13.53 -1.39
C SER A 253 3.64 -12.67 -2.60
N LYS A 254 2.65 -12.22 -3.41
CA LYS A 254 2.90 -11.27 -4.52
C LYS A 254 3.60 -9.96 -4.10
N PHE A 255 3.56 -9.59 -2.82
CA PHE A 255 4.21 -8.41 -2.26
C PHE A 255 5.47 -8.72 -1.45
N GLU A 256 5.74 -10.00 -1.17
CA GLU A 256 6.93 -10.44 -0.43
C GLU A 256 8.14 -10.51 -1.37
N ASP A 257 9.31 -10.12 -0.87
CA ASP A 257 10.53 -10.03 -1.69
C ASP A 257 10.89 -11.36 -2.34
N GLU A 258 10.73 -12.48 -1.63
CA GLU A 258 11.00 -13.84 -2.11
C GLU A 258 10.31 -14.15 -3.44
N PHE A 259 9.03 -13.76 -3.57
CA PHE A 259 8.26 -14.03 -4.79
C PHE A 259 8.57 -12.99 -5.88
N ILE A 260 8.84 -11.74 -5.48
CA ILE A 260 9.20 -10.63 -6.37
C ILE A 260 10.58 -10.82 -7.02
N ILE A 261 11.52 -11.57 -6.42
CA ILE A 261 12.86 -11.81 -6.98
C ILE A 261 12.80 -12.31 -8.44
N LYS A 262 11.86 -13.22 -8.75
CA LYS A 262 11.66 -13.72 -10.13
C LYS A 262 11.28 -12.60 -11.10
N LEU A 263 10.43 -11.69 -10.64
CA LEU A 263 10.02 -10.51 -11.41
C LEU A 263 11.19 -9.52 -11.58
N LYS A 264 11.96 -9.27 -10.52
CA LYS A 264 13.18 -8.43 -10.54
C LYS A 264 14.17 -8.96 -11.58
N GLY A 265 14.42 -10.27 -11.63
CA GLY A 265 15.33 -10.87 -12.61
C GLY A 265 14.91 -10.66 -14.07
N ILE A 266 13.61 -10.74 -14.37
CA ILE A 266 13.13 -10.50 -15.74
C ILE A 266 13.20 -9.01 -16.10
N ILE A 267 12.82 -8.13 -15.19
CA ILE A 267 12.87 -6.67 -15.42
C ILE A 267 14.32 -6.17 -15.48
N GLY A 268 15.22 -6.77 -14.71
CA GLY A 268 16.64 -6.43 -14.74
C GLY A 268 17.26 -6.62 -16.12
N LYS A 269 16.81 -7.63 -16.88
CA LYS A 269 17.18 -7.85 -18.28
C LYS A 269 16.60 -6.79 -19.24
N LEU A 270 15.51 -6.10 -18.88
CA LEU A 270 14.93 -5.05 -19.73
C LEU A 270 15.74 -3.74 -19.66
N TYR A 271 16.29 -3.42 -18.49
CA TYR A 271 17.03 -2.17 -18.25
C TYR A 271 18.54 -2.35 -18.10
N ASN A 272 19.03 -3.59 -18.07
CA ASN A 272 20.41 -3.98 -17.79
C ASN A 272 20.94 -3.40 -16.46
N LYS A 273 20.08 -3.40 -15.44
CA LYS A 273 20.32 -2.80 -14.13
C LYS A 273 19.65 -3.62 -13.03
N GLU A 274 20.11 -3.45 -11.80
CA GLU A 274 19.42 -4.00 -10.64
C GLU A 274 18.06 -3.32 -10.43
N VAL A 275 17.08 -4.07 -9.93
CA VAL A 275 15.69 -3.58 -9.82
C VAL A 275 15.23 -3.64 -8.37
N GLU A 276 14.86 -2.49 -7.84
CA GLU A 276 14.22 -2.35 -6.53
C GLU A 276 12.76 -1.98 -6.72
N PHE A 277 11.87 -2.58 -5.92
CA PHE A 277 10.44 -2.30 -5.98
C PHE A 277 10.00 -1.45 -4.79
N ASN A 278 9.28 -0.37 -5.07
CA ASN A 278 8.55 0.41 -4.08
C ASN A 278 7.05 0.28 -4.34
N ILE A 279 6.41 -0.72 -3.73
CA ILE A 279 4.98 -0.98 -3.92
C ILE A 279 4.18 -0.25 -2.85
N VAL A 280 3.41 0.76 -3.27
CA VAL A 280 2.56 1.56 -2.39
C VAL A 280 1.13 1.04 -2.45
N ASN A 281 0.59 0.58 -1.32
CA ASN A 281 -0.81 0.14 -1.24
C ASN A 281 -1.75 1.32 -0.95
N LEU A 282 -2.71 1.54 -1.85
CA LEU A 282 -3.73 2.57 -1.73
C LEU A 282 -4.93 2.07 -0.90
N LYS A 283 -5.41 2.90 0.01
CA LYS A 283 -6.63 2.62 0.79
C LYS A 283 -7.90 2.72 -0.05
N THR A 284 -7.94 3.59 -1.05
CA THR A 284 -9.12 3.79 -1.91
C THR A 284 -8.72 3.85 -3.38
N LEU A 285 -9.67 3.49 -4.26
CA LEU A 285 -9.47 3.43 -5.71
C LEU A 285 -9.23 4.80 -6.35
N TYR A 286 -9.84 5.85 -5.80
CA TYR A 286 -9.91 7.17 -6.42
C TYR A 286 -8.71 8.08 -6.07
N PHE A 287 -7.74 7.61 -5.30
CA PHE A 287 -6.49 8.36 -5.09
C PHE A 287 -5.50 8.24 -6.26
N ASN A 288 -5.76 7.34 -7.22
CA ASN A 288 -4.95 7.24 -8.41
C ASN A 288 -5.83 7.12 -9.66
N SER A 289 -5.60 8.00 -10.63
CA SER A 289 -6.42 8.08 -11.83
C SER A 289 -6.27 6.87 -12.76
N ASP A 290 -5.11 6.21 -12.82
CA ASP A 290 -4.91 5.01 -13.64
C ASP A 290 -5.79 3.85 -13.12
N ILE A 291 -5.72 3.62 -11.81
CA ILE A 291 -6.50 2.56 -11.14
C ILE A 291 -8.00 2.86 -11.27
N PHE A 292 -8.41 4.10 -10.97
CA PHE A 292 -9.81 4.50 -11.01
C PHE A 292 -10.42 4.36 -12.40
N THR A 293 -9.70 4.84 -13.43
CA THR A 293 -10.17 4.72 -14.82
C THR A 293 -10.15 3.27 -15.30
N GLU A 294 -9.22 2.41 -14.84
CA GLU A 294 -9.19 0.99 -15.21
C GLU A 294 -10.44 0.25 -14.69
N VAL A 295 -10.85 0.52 -13.45
CA VAL A 295 -12.08 -0.03 -12.85
C VAL A 295 -13.32 0.41 -13.62
N ILE A 296 -13.40 1.68 -13.98
CA ILE A 296 -14.56 2.20 -14.72
C ILE A 296 -14.59 1.61 -16.13
N SER A 297 -13.44 1.55 -16.81
CA SER A 297 -13.31 0.94 -18.13
C SER A 297 -13.74 -0.52 -18.14
N THR A 298 -13.32 -1.30 -17.14
CA THR A 298 -13.76 -2.70 -16.98
C THR A 298 -15.25 -2.84 -16.70
N LYS A 299 -15.85 -1.93 -15.91
CA LYS A 299 -17.32 -1.86 -15.75
C LYS A 299 -18.05 -1.52 -17.05
N LEU A 300 -17.52 -0.60 -17.86
CA LEU A 300 -18.12 -0.19 -19.14
C LEU A 300 -18.03 -1.27 -20.22
N LYS A 301 -17.10 -2.23 -20.11
CA LYS A 301 -17.06 -3.41 -21.00
C LYS A 301 -18.28 -4.31 -20.87
N ASN A 302 -18.97 -4.28 -19.72
CA ASN A 302 -20.17 -5.09 -19.53
C ASN A 302 -21.39 -4.41 -20.16
N ARG A 303 -21.95 -5.02 -21.22
CA ARG A 303 -23.13 -4.51 -21.96
C ARG A 303 -24.37 -4.25 -21.09
N LYS A 304 -24.50 -4.95 -19.95
CA LYS A 304 -25.63 -4.76 -19.04
C LYS A 304 -25.58 -3.40 -18.35
N ASN A 305 -24.38 -2.87 -18.16
CA ASN A 305 -24.16 -1.62 -17.44
C ASN A 305 -24.51 -0.41 -18.33
N ASN A 306 -25.31 0.51 -17.80
CA ASN A 306 -25.56 1.79 -18.45
C ASN A 306 -24.39 2.75 -18.17
N LEU A 307 -23.81 3.33 -19.23
CA LEU A 307 -22.72 4.30 -19.15
C LEU A 307 -22.97 5.40 -18.10
N LEU A 308 -24.13 6.05 -18.14
CA LEU A 308 -24.44 7.14 -17.21
C LEU A 308 -24.48 6.68 -15.75
N ASN A 309 -25.04 5.49 -15.50
CA ASN A 309 -25.13 4.93 -14.15
C ASN A 309 -23.75 4.51 -13.63
N VAL A 310 -22.89 3.98 -14.50
CA VAL A 310 -21.50 3.67 -14.12
C VAL A 310 -20.75 4.94 -13.74
N LEU A 311 -20.87 6.03 -14.51
CA LEU A 311 -20.21 7.29 -14.18
C LEU A 311 -20.75 7.90 -12.87
N LYS A 312 -22.08 7.95 -12.70
CA LYS A 312 -22.73 8.47 -11.48
C LYS A 312 -22.31 7.66 -10.24
N SER A 313 -22.42 6.33 -10.31
CA SER A 313 -22.05 5.45 -9.18
C SER A 313 -20.56 5.54 -8.85
N SER A 314 -19.69 5.71 -9.84
CA SER A 314 -18.24 5.86 -9.60
C SER A 314 -17.93 7.17 -8.88
N LEU A 315 -18.59 8.27 -9.23
CA LEU A 315 -18.43 9.56 -8.54
C LEU A 315 -19.09 9.59 -7.15
N TYR A 316 -20.10 8.75 -6.93
CA TYR A 316 -20.70 8.60 -5.59
C TYR A 316 -19.68 8.04 -4.58
N LEU A 317 -18.80 7.13 -5.01
CA LEU A 317 -17.73 6.56 -4.18
C LEU A 317 -16.69 7.58 -3.72
N VAL A 318 -16.52 8.67 -4.49
CA VAL A 318 -15.52 9.70 -4.23
C VAL A 318 -15.96 10.54 -3.03
N LYS A 319 -15.18 10.48 -1.95
CA LYS A 319 -15.40 11.31 -0.75
C LYS A 319 -14.54 12.57 -0.85
N LEU A 320 -15.17 13.72 -0.69
CA LEU A 320 -14.48 15.01 -0.65
C LEU A 320 -14.56 15.56 0.78
N PRO A 321 -13.51 16.24 1.26
CA PRO A 321 -13.52 16.88 2.58
C PRO A 321 -14.55 18.01 2.62
N ARG A 322 -15.13 18.23 3.80
CA ARG A 322 -15.99 19.40 4.05
C ARG A 322 -15.13 20.65 4.06
N VAL A 323 -15.54 21.69 3.35
CA VAL A 323 -14.80 22.94 3.22
C VAL A 323 -15.70 24.15 3.39
N ASN A 324 -15.16 25.18 4.03
CA ASN A 324 -15.73 26.52 3.97
C ASN A 324 -15.26 27.21 2.68
N LYS A 325 -16.18 27.33 1.71
CA LYS A 325 -15.89 27.92 0.39
C LYS A 325 -15.36 29.36 0.47
N ILE A 326 -15.79 30.14 1.48
CA ILE A 326 -15.36 31.53 1.65
C ILE A 326 -13.87 31.56 2.01
N LYS A 327 -13.46 30.75 3.01
CA LYS A 327 -12.06 30.63 3.41
C LYS A 327 -11.17 30.00 2.32
N GLU A 328 -11.73 29.12 1.50
CA GLU A 328 -10.98 28.47 0.41
C GLU A 328 -10.75 29.42 -0.78
N ASN A 329 -11.68 30.34 -1.02
CA ASN A 329 -11.60 31.33 -2.09
C ASN A 329 -10.91 32.64 -1.66
N SER A 330 -10.71 32.87 -0.36
CA SER A 330 -10.07 34.09 0.13
C SER A 330 -8.60 34.15 -0.31
N VAL A 331 -8.17 35.33 -0.76
CA VAL A 331 -6.77 35.60 -1.06
C VAL A 331 -6.01 35.60 0.27
N LYS A 332 -5.01 34.72 0.40
CA LYS A 332 -4.16 34.67 1.59
C LYS A 332 -3.08 35.74 1.45
N VAL A 333 -3.10 36.76 2.31
CA VAL A 333 -2.01 37.73 2.44
C VAL A 333 -1.09 37.24 3.54
N ASP A 334 -0.26 36.24 3.24
CA ASP A 334 0.73 35.78 4.20
C ASP A 334 1.91 36.74 4.19
N LYS A 335 2.08 37.48 5.30
CA LYS A 335 3.26 38.28 5.63
C LYS A 335 4.40 37.38 6.14
N PHE A 336 4.63 36.24 5.48
CA PHE A 336 5.64 35.27 5.92
C PHE A 336 7.00 35.63 5.30
N CYS A 337 7.73 36.54 5.96
CA CYS A 337 9.09 36.90 5.54
C CYS A 337 10.10 35.98 6.22
N LEU A 338 11.01 35.36 5.45
CA LEU A 338 12.15 34.61 5.99
C LEU A 338 13.31 35.57 6.29
N ASP A 339 13.04 36.61 7.08
CA ASP A 339 14.04 37.64 7.38
C ASP A 339 15.20 37.09 8.23
N HIS A 340 14.99 35.98 8.95
CA HIS A 340 16.03 35.25 9.66
C HIS A 340 17.09 34.63 8.72
N LEU A 341 16.77 34.41 7.44
CA LEU A 341 17.72 33.86 6.44
C LEU A 341 18.59 34.94 5.76
N LYS A 342 18.43 36.22 6.11
CA LYS A 342 19.18 37.32 5.49
C LYS A 342 20.67 37.29 5.81
N ASN A 343 21.03 36.77 6.98
CA ASN A 343 22.40 36.65 7.43
C ASN A 343 22.66 35.23 7.91
N LEU A 344 23.43 34.48 7.12
CA LEU A 344 23.77 33.08 7.40
C LEU A 344 25.17 32.94 8.04
N HIS A 345 25.81 34.06 8.38
CA HIS A 345 27.14 34.02 9.00
C HIS A 345 27.03 33.48 10.42
N ILE A 346 27.59 32.30 10.64
CA ILE A 346 27.58 31.61 11.94
C ILE A 346 28.12 32.52 13.05
N ASN A 347 29.19 33.27 12.78
CA ASN A 347 29.76 34.21 13.75
C ASN A 347 28.76 35.30 14.17
N SER A 348 27.92 35.76 13.25
CA SER A 348 26.91 36.79 13.55
C SER A 348 25.70 36.23 14.30
N SER A 349 25.33 34.97 14.05
CA SER A 349 24.27 34.29 14.79
C SER A 349 24.71 33.89 16.20
N ILE A 350 25.94 33.41 16.38
CA ILE A 350 26.48 33.04 17.70
C ILE A 350 26.58 34.28 18.60
N ASN A 351 27.07 35.40 18.07
CA ASN A 351 27.18 36.66 18.83
C ASN A 351 25.81 37.26 19.23
N LYS A 352 24.70 36.80 18.64
CA LYS A 352 23.35 37.23 18.99
C LYS A 352 22.84 36.54 20.28
N TYR A 353 23.32 35.34 20.59
CA TYR A 353 22.95 34.56 21.78
C TYR A 353 24.12 34.58 22.79
N ASN A 354 24.37 35.75 23.40
CA ASN A 354 25.36 35.91 24.48
C ASN A 354 24.84 35.32 25.81
N THR A 355 24.62 34.01 25.88
CA THR A 355 24.38 33.31 27.16
C THR A 355 25.15 32.00 27.22
N ASP A 356 25.65 31.63 28.40
CA ASP A 356 26.52 30.46 28.67
C ASP A 356 25.83 29.08 28.50
N LYS A 357 24.81 28.96 27.64
CA LYS A 357 24.08 27.71 27.34
C LYS A 357 23.86 27.51 25.85
N ASP A 358 23.72 26.24 25.45
CA ASP A 358 23.71 25.67 24.09
C ASP A 358 23.16 26.60 22.98
N THR A 359 24.07 27.37 22.38
CA THR A 359 23.81 28.32 21.28
C THR A 359 23.34 27.62 20.01
N LEU A 360 23.68 26.34 19.83
CA LEU A 360 23.28 25.54 18.68
C LEU A 360 21.80 25.15 18.72
N ASP A 361 21.30 24.75 19.89
CA ASP A 361 19.90 24.32 20.04
C ASP A 361 18.94 25.49 19.86
N GLN A 362 19.29 26.68 20.36
CA GLN A 362 18.53 27.92 20.12
C GLN A 362 18.53 28.31 18.64
N LEU A 363 19.66 28.14 17.94
CA LEU A 363 19.77 28.41 16.51
C LEU A 363 18.93 27.41 15.69
N LEU A 364 18.92 26.13 16.08
CA LEU A 364 18.09 25.11 15.45
C LEU A 364 16.59 25.34 15.70
N LEU A 365 16.20 25.83 16.89
CA LEU A 365 14.82 26.23 17.20
C LEU A 365 14.34 27.41 16.34
N ASP A 366 15.20 28.40 16.10
CA ASP A 366 14.88 29.54 15.24
C ASP A 366 14.75 29.15 13.75
N ILE A 367 15.53 28.15 13.28
CA ILE A 367 15.47 27.64 11.90
C ILE A 367 14.31 26.66 11.69
N LEU A 368 13.95 25.89 12.72
CA LEU A 368 12.88 24.90 12.72
C LEU A 368 11.81 25.27 13.76
N PRO A 369 11.02 26.35 13.53
CA PRO A 369 10.04 26.82 14.51
C PRO A 369 8.93 25.80 14.83
N SER A 370 8.87 24.68 14.11
CA SER A 370 7.92 23.58 14.32
C SER A 370 8.47 22.40 15.14
N SER A 371 9.76 22.33 15.47
CA SER A 371 10.26 21.36 16.46
C SER A 371 10.28 22.01 17.83
N THR A 372 9.19 21.87 18.59
CA THR A 372 9.20 22.15 20.03
C THR A 372 10.19 21.19 20.73
N PHE A 373 11.45 21.61 20.84
CA PHE A 373 12.36 21.14 21.87
C PHE A 373 12.52 22.27 22.88
N MET A 374 11.96 22.04 24.07
CA MET A 374 12.20 22.70 25.37
C MET A 374 12.86 24.09 25.38
N LEU A 375 12.13 25.08 25.89
CA LEU A 375 12.73 26.08 26.78
C LEU A 375 12.37 25.68 28.22
N GLY A 376 13.36 25.12 28.91
CA GLY A 376 13.42 25.12 30.37
C GLY A 376 13.99 26.46 30.83
N ASP A 377 13.17 27.18 31.59
CA ASP A 377 13.44 28.25 32.57
C ASP A 377 14.47 29.34 32.27
N ASN A 378 13.96 30.57 32.17
CA ASN A 378 14.23 31.61 33.17
C ASN A 378 13.21 32.77 33.04
N ASP A 379 11.99 32.54 33.49
CA ASP A 379 11.14 33.58 34.08
C ASP A 379 10.52 32.98 35.35
N LYS A 380 11.29 33.07 36.44
CA LYS A 380 10.95 32.52 37.76
C LYS A 380 9.93 33.41 38.48
N THR A 381 8.65 33.39 38.12
CA THR A 381 7.55 33.83 39.02
C THR A 381 6.18 33.20 38.70
N ALA A 382 6.11 31.91 38.37
CA ALA A 382 4.83 31.18 38.33
C ALA A 382 5.00 29.66 38.55
N LEU A 383 5.98 29.25 39.36
CA LEU A 383 6.45 27.87 39.43
C LEU A 383 6.00 27.10 40.69
N THR A 384 4.68 26.98 40.93
CA THR A 384 4.17 25.98 41.91
C THR A 384 2.79 25.37 41.59
N ALA A 385 2.18 25.60 40.42
CA ALA A 385 0.86 25.00 40.13
C ALA A 385 0.63 24.49 38.69
N PHE A 386 1.68 24.27 37.90
CA PHE A 386 1.52 23.91 36.48
C PHE A 386 2.37 22.76 35.96
N ASN A 387 2.91 21.93 36.85
CA ASN A 387 3.61 20.71 36.47
C ASN A 387 2.74 19.50 36.78
N GLU A 388 2.03 18.99 35.75
CA GLU A 388 1.82 17.53 35.57
C GLU A 388 1.17 17.10 34.24
N ASN A 389 0.64 17.98 33.36
CA ASN A 389 -0.19 17.52 32.23
C ASN A 389 0.04 18.13 30.83
N TYR A 390 1.27 18.44 30.41
CA TYR A 390 1.53 18.84 29.01
C TYR A 390 2.81 18.25 28.42
N THR A 391 2.70 17.01 27.93
CA THR A 391 3.66 16.38 27.00
C THR A 391 3.06 16.30 25.60
N ASN A 392 2.70 17.43 24.99
CA ASN A 392 2.43 17.47 23.55
C ASN A 392 3.74 17.71 22.80
N THR A 393 4.57 16.67 22.70
CA THR A 393 5.68 16.63 21.75
C THR A 393 5.08 16.55 20.35
N TYR A 394 5.24 17.59 19.52
CA TYR A 394 4.86 17.50 18.11
C TYR A 394 5.62 16.33 17.47
N ASN A 395 4.89 15.38 16.88
CA ASN A 395 5.49 14.23 16.24
C ASN A 395 6.22 14.71 14.97
N PRO A 396 7.49 14.33 14.71
CA PRO A 396 8.19 14.69 13.47
C PRO A 396 7.40 14.30 12.21
N LEU A 397 6.56 13.26 12.30
CA LEU A 397 5.66 12.87 11.22
C LEU A 397 4.64 13.96 10.88
N ASP A 398 4.11 14.69 11.87
CA ASP A 398 3.10 15.73 11.64
C ASP A 398 3.73 16.92 10.91
N ILE A 399 4.98 17.29 11.27
CA ILE A 399 5.75 18.33 10.56
C ILE A 399 5.95 17.95 9.09
N VAL A 400 6.37 16.71 8.84
CA VAL A 400 6.55 16.20 7.48
C VAL A 400 5.21 16.21 6.73
N ILE A 401 4.13 15.70 7.35
CA ILE A 401 2.81 15.66 6.73
C ILE A 401 2.30 17.07 6.44
N ASP A 402 2.53 18.05 7.30
CA ASP A 402 2.08 19.43 7.11
C ASP A 402 2.88 20.19 6.05
N SER A 403 4.15 19.85 5.86
CA SER A 403 4.96 20.37 4.76
C SER A 403 4.48 19.88 3.38
N LEU A 404 3.79 18.73 3.32
CA LEU A 404 3.31 18.14 2.08
C LEU A 404 2.02 18.82 1.57
N LYS A 405 2.03 19.22 0.30
CA LYS A 405 0.86 19.68 -0.44
C LYS A 405 0.12 18.53 -1.13
N ASN A 406 -1.09 18.80 -1.63
CA ASN A 406 -1.84 17.88 -2.48
C ASN A 406 -2.23 16.56 -1.76
N LYS A 407 -2.54 16.65 -0.46
CA LYS A 407 -2.89 15.52 0.41
C LYS A 407 -4.34 15.09 0.21
N ASP A 408 -5.23 16.08 0.20
CA ASP A 408 -6.65 15.84 0.18
C ASP A 408 -7.20 15.86 -1.22
N MET A 409 -8.28 15.13 -1.44
CA MET A 409 -8.94 15.11 -2.73
C MET A 409 -9.79 16.36 -2.95
N ALA A 410 -9.59 17.04 -4.07
CA ALA A 410 -10.33 18.25 -4.45
C ALA A 410 -11.46 17.95 -5.45
N GLY A 411 -11.26 16.99 -6.35
CA GLY A 411 -12.27 16.67 -7.36
C GLY A 411 -11.87 15.56 -8.33
N VAL A 412 -12.87 15.10 -9.08
CA VAL A 412 -12.72 14.13 -10.18
C VAL A 412 -13.56 14.58 -11.37
N ARG A 413 -13.02 14.41 -12.57
CA ARG A 413 -13.77 14.48 -13.83
C ARG A 413 -13.55 13.21 -14.64
N LEU A 414 -14.63 12.71 -15.23
CA LEU A 414 -14.66 11.51 -16.06
C LEU A 414 -15.32 11.83 -17.38
N GLU A 415 -14.69 11.40 -18.48
CA GLU A 415 -15.24 11.52 -19.82
C GLU A 415 -15.14 10.18 -20.54
N ALA A 416 -16.27 9.69 -21.05
CA ALA A 416 -16.32 8.47 -21.85
C ALA A 416 -16.79 8.80 -23.26
N LYS A 417 -16.06 8.32 -24.26
CA LYS A 417 -16.36 8.52 -25.70
C LYS A 417 -16.20 7.21 -26.48
N GLY A 418 -17.14 6.87 -27.34
CA GLY A 418 -17.01 5.77 -28.31
C GLY A 418 -18.26 4.91 -28.51
N ARG A 419 -18.08 3.68 -29.00
CA ARG A 419 -19.19 2.74 -29.29
C ARG A 419 -19.65 2.00 -28.01
N LEU A 420 -20.37 2.75 -27.17
CA LEU A 420 -20.92 2.30 -25.88
C LEU A 420 -22.44 2.05 -25.92
N SER A 421 -23.01 1.88 -27.12
CA SER A 421 -24.42 1.50 -27.29
C SER A 421 -24.66 0.05 -26.90
N LYS A 422 -25.84 -0.23 -26.31
CA LYS A 422 -26.22 -1.58 -25.85
C LYS A 422 -26.63 -2.50 -26.99
N ARG A 423 -27.35 -1.98 -27.99
CA ARG A 423 -27.82 -2.73 -29.16
C ARG A 423 -26.65 -3.01 -30.09
N SER A 424 -26.62 -4.21 -30.67
CA SER A 424 -25.61 -4.62 -31.65
C SER A 424 -25.96 -4.03 -33.03
N ALA A 425 -25.88 -2.70 -33.14
CA ALA A 425 -26.22 -1.96 -34.36
C ALA A 425 -25.08 -1.00 -34.74
N ALA A 426 -25.06 -0.58 -36.01
CA ALA A 426 -24.15 0.45 -36.51
C ALA A 426 -24.64 1.85 -36.09
N SER A 427 -24.57 2.14 -34.78
CA SER A 427 -24.96 3.44 -34.23
C SER A 427 -23.78 4.42 -34.15
N ARG A 428 -24.08 5.72 -34.17
CA ARG A 428 -23.10 6.80 -33.90
C ARG A 428 -22.45 6.66 -32.52
N SER A 429 -21.29 7.28 -32.33
CA SER A 429 -20.55 7.25 -31.06
C SER A 429 -21.30 7.98 -29.93
N VAL A 430 -21.19 7.47 -28.71
CA VAL A 430 -21.75 8.11 -27.51
C VAL A 430 -20.63 8.88 -26.79
N PHE A 431 -20.93 10.10 -26.35
CA PHE A 431 -20.07 10.91 -25.50
C PHE A 431 -20.82 11.33 -24.23
N LYS A 432 -20.23 11.10 -23.06
CA LYS A 432 -20.79 11.50 -21.76
C LYS A 432 -19.69 11.97 -20.81
N VAL A 433 -20.01 13.01 -20.04
CA VAL A 433 -19.11 13.63 -19.06
C VAL A 433 -19.81 13.73 -17.71
N LYS A 434 -19.07 13.45 -16.63
CA LYS A 434 -19.49 13.74 -15.26
C LYS A 434 -18.29 14.18 -14.42
N TRP A 435 -18.51 15.07 -13.46
CA TRP A 435 -17.50 15.50 -12.50
C TRP A 435 -18.08 15.70 -11.11
N LYS A 436 -17.22 15.73 -10.10
CA LYS A 436 -17.52 16.03 -8.70
C LYS A 436 -16.35 16.82 -8.12
N GLY A 437 -16.59 17.95 -7.46
CA GLY A 437 -15.52 18.82 -6.96
C GLY A 437 -14.84 19.66 -8.05
N SER A 438 -13.64 20.17 -7.77
CA SER A 438 -12.90 21.10 -8.63
C SER A 438 -11.53 20.57 -9.03
N ILE A 439 -11.10 20.85 -10.26
CA ILE A 439 -9.78 20.49 -10.82
C ILE A 439 -8.82 21.71 -10.79
N LYS A 440 -9.22 22.83 -10.18
CA LYS A 440 -8.36 24.00 -10.04
C LYS A 440 -7.26 23.73 -9.00
N ASN A 441 -6.11 24.39 -9.17
CA ASN A 441 -5.12 24.50 -8.10
C ASN A 441 -5.52 25.68 -7.21
N LEU A 442 -5.94 25.41 -5.98
CA LEU A 442 -6.46 26.43 -5.08
C LEU A 442 -5.38 27.44 -4.67
N ASP A 443 -4.16 26.96 -4.46
CA ASP A 443 -3.03 27.80 -4.03
C ASP A 443 -2.69 28.86 -5.08
N SER A 444 -2.67 28.49 -6.37
CA SER A 444 -2.41 29.46 -7.44
C SER A 444 -3.64 30.26 -7.86
N SER A 445 -4.82 29.62 -7.93
CA SER A 445 -6.02 30.24 -8.51
C SER A 445 -6.71 31.21 -7.57
N TYR A 446 -6.70 30.94 -6.26
CA TYR A 446 -7.38 31.78 -5.26
C TYR A 446 -6.38 32.48 -4.36
N LYS A 447 -5.37 31.77 -3.82
CA LYS A 447 -4.37 32.39 -2.94
C LYS A 447 -3.28 33.16 -3.69
N LYS A 448 -3.24 33.10 -5.02
CA LYS A 448 -2.24 33.75 -5.89
C LYS A 448 -0.79 33.35 -5.58
N LEU A 449 -0.58 32.19 -4.95
CA LEU A 449 0.75 31.65 -4.70
C LEU A 449 1.36 31.12 -6.01
N SER A 450 2.66 31.27 -6.16
CA SER A 450 3.36 30.68 -7.31
C SER A 450 3.31 29.15 -7.22
N SER A 451 3.02 28.50 -8.36
CA SER A 451 2.93 27.04 -8.43
C SER A 451 3.74 26.50 -9.60
N VAL A 452 4.35 25.34 -9.43
CA VAL A 452 5.12 24.68 -10.48
C VAL A 452 4.18 23.97 -11.46
N MET A 453 4.37 24.23 -12.75
CA MET A 453 3.70 23.54 -13.85
C MET A 453 4.59 22.39 -14.34
N LEU A 454 4.04 21.19 -14.41
CA LEU A 454 4.72 19.99 -14.90
C LEU A 454 4.76 20.01 -16.44
N ARG A 455 5.93 19.74 -17.04
CA ARG A 455 6.13 19.73 -18.50
C ARG A 455 5.71 21.03 -19.19
N GLY A 456 5.76 22.14 -18.46
CA GLY A 456 5.37 23.48 -18.93
C GLY A 456 3.86 23.77 -19.04
N HIS A 457 2.97 22.77 -18.97
CA HIS A 457 1.53 22.98 -19.22
C HIS A 457 0.58 22.21 -18.29
N ALA A 458 1.05 21.17 -17.59
CA ALA A 458 0.21 20.37 -16.71
C ALA A 458 0.25 20.88 -15.27
N LYS A 459 -0.91 20.95 -14.61
CA LYS A 459 -0.99 21.37 -13.19
C LYS A 459 -0.43 20.29 -12.28
N SER A 460 0.38 20.67 -11.29
CA SER A 460 1.00 19.74 -10.34
C SER A 460 0.02 19.00 -9.43
N ASN A 461 -1.16 19.58 -9.19
CA ASN A 461 -2.20 18.98 -8.35
C ASN A 461 -3.18 18.05 -9.11
N VAL A 462 -2.99 17.84 -10.42
CA VAL A 462 -3.93 17.07 -11.25
C VAL A 462 -3.24 15.86 -11.87
N GLN A 463 -3.76 14.67 -11.58
CA GLN A 463 -3.40 13.46 -12.29
C GLN A 463 -4.37 13.21 -13.45
N TYR A 464 -3.84 13.03 -14.66
CA TYR A 464 -4.62 12.78 -15.87
C TYR A 464 -4.29 11.43 -16.49
N THR A 465 -5.31 10.67 -16.85
CA THR A 465 -5.18 9.36 -17.50
C THR A 465 -6.19 9.13 -18.61
N VAL A 466 -5.77 8.33 -19.58
CA VAL A 466 -6.60 7.88 -20.70
C VAL A 466 -6.47 6.38 -20.82
N ILE A 467 -7.61 5.69 -20.84
CA ILE A 467 -7.70 4.26 -21.08
C ILE A 467 -8.55 4.00 -22.30
N ASN A 468 -7.96 3.26 -23.24
CA ASN A 468 -8.66 2.78 -24.41
C ASN A 468 -9.10 1.33 -24.18
N SER A 469 -10.33 1.03 -24.61
CA SER A 469 -10.88 -0.32 -24.54
C SER A 469 -11.87 -0.58 -25.66
N LYS A 470 -12.37 -1.81 -25.71
CA LYS A 470 -13.36 -2.22 -26.69
C LYS A 470 -14.47 -3.04 -26.05
N THR A 471 -15.68 -2.83 -26.55
CA THR A 471 -16.84 -3.71 -26.37
C THR A 471 -17.04 -4.56 -27.62
N ARG A 472 -18.11 -5.36 -27.67
CA ARG A 472 -18.53 -6.02 -28.92
C ARG A 472 -18.92 -5.01 -30.00
N SER A 473 -19.53 -3.89 -29.62
CA SER A 473 -19.97 -2.85 -30.56
C SER A 473 -18.80 -2.06 -31.13
N GLY A 474 -17.69 -1.90 -30.40
CA GLY A 474 -16.46 -1.31 -30.92
C GLY A 474 -15.60 -0.65 -29.85
N ALA A 475 -14.67 0.19 -30.29
CA ALA A 475 -13.73 0.87 -29.40
C ALA A 475 -14.38 2.04 -28.62
N PHE A 476 -13.87 2.30 -27.43
CA PHE A 476 -14.18 3.45 -26.61
C PHE A 476 -12.96 3.88 -25.78
N GLY A 477 -12.92 5.16 -25.43
CA GLY A 477 -11.94 5.75 -24.53
C GLY A 477 -12.62 6.28 -23.27
N LEU A 478 -11.90 6.17 -22.15
CA LEU A 478 -12.25 6.82 -20.88
C LEU A 478 -11.09 7.73 -20.47
N LYS A 479 -11.38 9.00 -20.24
CA LYS A 479 -10.46 9.97 -19.65
C LYS A 479 -10.85 10.22 -18.21
N GLY A 480 -9.85 10.32 -17.34
CA GLY A 480 -10.02 10.64 -15.93
C GLY A 480 -9.06 11.73 -15.50
N TRP A 481 -9.59 12.72 -14.77
CA TRP A 481 -8.80 13.70 -14.04
C TRP A 481 -9.12 13.53 -12.56
N ILE A 482 -8.08 13.50 -11.74
CA ILE A 482 -8.19 13.49 -10.29
C ILE A 482 -7.34 14.63 -9.78
N SER A 483 -7.94 15.53 -9.01
CA SER A 483 -7.27 16.67 -8.41
C SER A 483 -7.19 16.52 -6.90
N SER A 484 -6.09 17.07 -6.38
CA SER A 484 -5.87 17.22 -4.96
C SER A 484 -5.71 18.69 -4.56
N LYS A 485 -5.71 18.93 -3.25
CA LYS A 485 -5.51 20.22 -2.61
C LYS A 485 -4.58 20.10 -1.41
#